data_AF-A0A2X2YPC3-F1
#
_entry.id   AF-A0A2X2YPC3-F1
#
_cell.length_a   1.000
_cell.length_b   1.000
_cell.length_c   1.000
_cell.angle_alpha   90.00
_cell.angle_beta   90.00
_cell.angle_gamma   90.00
#
_symmetry.space_group_name_H-M   'P 1'
#
loop_
_entity.id
_entity.type
_entity.pdbx_description
1 polymer ?
#
loop_
_entity_poly.entity_id
_entity_poly.type
_entity_poly.pdbx_seq_one_letter_code
_entity_poly.pdbx_strand_id
1 'polypeptide(L)'
;MRIDEREEKLINPSSVERVTIDEIASSAGTTASAQESTKNIDQLADDLRDRIENAMTVDQASAIRGEIETEKPTLGTALYTELKNKAVRRYYLADHRNRVEAAINSLPNPGEPEAAELFSKAEGVLNAAKRHLGDELYDQFRITLDDMKPEYVG
;
A
#
# COMPACT_ATOMS: atom_id res chain seq x y z
N MET A 1 33.58 7.52 -70.90
CA MET A 1 33.28 7.70 -69.46
C MET A 1 33.29 9.20 -69.24
N ARG A 2 32.16 9.89 -69.05
CA ARG A 2 31.51 10.11 -67.74
C ARG A 2 32.55 10.73 -66.76
N ILE A 3 32.42 11.92 -66.18
CA ILE A 3 31.27 12.79 -65.83
C ILE A 3 31.83 14.21 -65.60
N ASP A 4 31.13 15.24 -66.08
CA ASP A 4 31.26 16.65 -65.63
C ASP A 4 30.72 16.77 -64.20
N GLU A 5 31.47 17.37 -63.25
CA GLU A 5 30.86 17.84 -61.99
C GLU A 5 31.68 18.95 -61.29
N ARG A 6 31.26 20.20 -61.59
CA ARG A 6 31.00 21.39 -60.74
C ARG A 6 32.00 21.86 -59.67
N GLU A 7 32.40 23.13 -59.81
CA GLU A 7 32.93 24.01 -58.76
C GLU A 7 31.89 24.27 -57.66
N GLU A 8 32.24 24.09 -56.37
CA GLU A 8 31.54 24.74 -55.26
C GLU A 8 32.49 25.29 -54.18
N LYS A 9 32.62 26.62 -54.23
CA LYS A 9 32.82 27.64 -53.18
C LYS A 9 33.33 27.25 -51.79
N LEU A 10 34.47 27.86 -51.44
CA LEU A 10 34.83 28.24 -50.07
C LEU A 10 33.77 29.19 -49.50
N ILE A 11 33.09 28.81 -48.41
CA ILE A 11 32.40 29.73 -47.51
C ILE A 11 32.73 29.33 -46.07
N ASN A 12 33.64 30.07 -45.46
CA ASN A 12 33.74 30.13 -44.00
C ASN A 12 32.89 31.33 -43.54
N PRO A 13 32.03 31.16 -42.53
CA PRO A 13 31.74 32.29 -41.66
C PRO A 13 31.91 31.90 -40.19
N SER A 14 32.90 32.57 -39.61
CA SER A 14 32.96 33.03 -38.22
C SER A 14 31.60 33.18 -37.52
N SER A 15 31.45 32.57 -36.34
CA SER A 15 31.14 33.29 -35.10
C SER A 15 31.32 32.38 -33.90
N VAL A 16 32.14 32.85 -32.96
CA VAL A 16 32.30 32.29 -31.63
C VAL A 16 31.03 32.60 -30.85
N GLU A 17 30.11 31.65 -30.77
CA GLU A 17 29.06 31.73 -29.76
C GLU A 17 29.65 31.18 -28.46
N ARG A 18 30.14 32.11 -27.64
CA ARG A 18 30.62 31.80 -26.31
C ARG A 18 29.43 31.26 -25.54
N VAL A 19 29.37 29.95 -25.31
CA VAL A 19 28.50 29.34 -24.31
C VAL A 19 28.81 30.05 -23.00
N THR A 20 27.90 30.94 -22.59
CA THR A 20 27.97 31.66 -21.33
C THR A 20 27.79 30.66 -20.20
N ILE A 21 28.73 30.66 -19.25
CA ILE A 21 28.74 29.83 -18.04
C ILE A 21 27.49 30.03 -17.16
N ASP A 22 26.67 31.04 -17.44
CA ASP A 22 25.39 31.30 -16.76
C ASP A 22 24.30 30.23 -17.02
N GLU A 23 24.37 29.45 -18.10
CA GLU A 23 23.40 28.35 -18.34
C GLU A 23 23.68 27.10 -17.48
N ILE A 24 24.90 26.92 -16.98
CA ILE A 24 25.26 25.75 -16.16
C ILE A 24 24.66 25.88 -14.75
N ALA A 25 24.56 27.11 -14.22
CA ALA A 25 23.94 27.36 -12.91
C ALA A 25 22.44 27.05 -12.91
N SER A 26 21.75 27.27 -14.03
CA SER A 26 20.31 26.97 -14.16
C SER A 26 20.04 25.47 -14.21
N SER A 27 20.92 24.67 -14.83
CA SER A 27 20.81 23.21 -14.86
C SER A 27 21.02 22.55 -13.48
N ALA A 28 21.90 23.13 -12.65
CA ALA A 28 22.11 22.68 -11.27
C ALA A 28 20.88 22.96 -10.37
N GLY A 29 20.19 24.10 -10.59
CA GLY A 29 18.94 24.43 -9.88
C GLY A 29 17.77 23.51 -10.26
N THR A 30 17.61 23.18 -11.54
CA THR A 30 16.54 22.28 -12.01
C THR A 30 16.73 20.84 -11.52
N THR A 31 17.98 20.36 -11.48
CA THR A 31 18.28 19.00 -10.99
C THR A 31 18.09 18.88 -9.48
N ALA A 32 18.49 19.89 -8.69
CA ALA A 32 18.28 19.91 -7.24
C ALA A 32 16.79 19.92 -6.86
N SER A 33 15.98 20.77 -7.50
CA SER A 33 14.53 20.88 -7.21
C SER A 33 13.76 19.61 -7.60
N ALA A 34 14.13 18.97 -8.71
CA ALA A 34 13.56 17.68 -9.11
C ALA A 34 13.92 16.56 -8.11
N GLN A 35 15.18 16.50 -7.67
CA GLN A 35 15.63 15.51 -6.68
C GLN A 35 14.97 15.69 -5.30
N GLU A 36 14.74 16.93 -4.88
CA GLU A 36 14.03 17.23 -3.64
C GLU A 36 12.55 16.84 -3.75
N SER A 37 11.91 17.13 -4.88
CA SER A 37 10.52 16.71 -5.15
C SER A 37 10.37 15.19 -5.13
N THR A 38 11.30 14.43 -5.73
CA THR A 38 11.25 12.96 -5.69
C THR A 38 11.42 12.42 -4.28
N LYS A 39 12.36 12.98 -3.49
CA LYS A 39 12.54 12.57 -2.08
C LYS A 39 11.29 12.80 -1.24
N ASN A 40 10.59 13.92 -1.46
CA ASN A 40 9.35 14.22 -0.75
C ASN A 40 8.23 13.21 -1.10
N ILE A 41 8.15 12.76 -2.36
CA ILE A 41 7.18 11.73 -2.78
C ILE A 41 7.52 10.37 -2.15
N ASP A 42 8.79 9.99 -2.13
CA ASP A 42 9.23 8.73 -1.52
C ASP A 42 8.92 8.70 -0.02
N GLN A 43 9.23 9.79 0.69
CA GLN A 43 8.94 9.91 2.12
C GLN A 43 7.43 9.86 2.41
N LEU A 44 6.61 10.57 1.63
CA LEU A 44 5.16 10.49 1.73
C LEU A 44 4.65 9.05 1.53
N ALA A 45 5.19 8.35 0.53
CA ALA A 45 4.79 6.97 0.25
C ALA A 45 5.17 6.03 1.40
N ASP A 46 6.36 6.18 1.98
CA ASP A 46 6.81 5.38 3.12
C ASP A 46 5.96 5.65 4.36
N ASP A 47 5.68 6.91 4.70
CA ASP A 47 4.79 7.26 5.81
C ASP A 47 3.39 6.65 5.64
N LEU A 48 2.85 6.65 4.41
CA LEU A 48 1.57 6.00 4.12
C LEU A 48 1.66 4.47 4.25
N ARG A 49 2.75 3.84 3.82
CA ARG A 49 2.95 2.39 4.02
C ARG A 49 2.96 2.03 5.50
N ASP A 50 3.71 2.76 6.31
CA ASP A 50 3.82 2.53 7.75
C ASP A 50 2.48 2.73 8.45
N ARG A 51 1.74 3.78 8.08
CA ARG A 51 0.40 4.02 8.64
C ARG A 51 -0.59 2.93 8.24
N ILE A 52 -0.55 2.45 7.00
CA ILE A 52 -1.38 1.30 6.57
C ILE A 52 -1.02 0.08 7.41
N GLU A 53 0.26 -0.25 7.55
CA GLU A 53 0.71 -1.43 8.28
C GLU A 53 0.27 -1.40 9.75
N ASN A 54 0.34 -0.22 10.37
CA ASN A 54 -0.02 -0.02 11.77
C ASN A 54 -1.51 0.22 12.03
N ALA A 55 -2.35 0.42 11.00
CA ALA A 55 -3.78 0.64 11.19
C ALA A 55 -4.44 -0.60 11.81
N MET A 56 -5.04 -0.48 12.99
CA MET A 56 -5.64 -1.60 13.72
C MET A 56 -7.16 -1.65 13.59
N THR A 57 -7.79 -0.61 13.06
CA THR A 57 -9.24 -0.50 12.92
C THR A 57 -9.67 -0.26 11.47
N VAL A 58 -10.92 -0.62 11.19
CA VAL A 58 -11.59 -0.36 9.92
C VAL A 58 -11.62 1.14 9.60
N ASP A 59 -11.88 1.97 10.61
CA ASP A 59 -11.94 3.43 10.45
C ASP A 59 -10.57 4.03 10.14
N GLN A 60 -9.51 3.56 10.81
CA GLN A 60 -8.14 3.99 10.51
C GLN A 60 -7.75 3.63 9.07
N ALA A 61 -7.99 2.38 8.65
CA ALA A 61 -7.69 1.96 7.28
C ALA A 61 -8.50 2.75 6.24
N SER A 62 -9.76 3.08 6.55
CA SER A 62 -10.64 3.90 5.70
C SER A 62 -10.18 5.35 5.59
N ALA A 63 -9.75 5.94 6.72
CA ALA A 63 -9.21 7.30 6.75
C ALA A 63 -7.94 7.41 5.91
N ILE A 64 -6.99 6.48 6.10
CA ILE A 64 -5.75 6.43 5.31
C ILE A 64 -6.06 6.24 3.83
N ARG A 65 -7.04 5.38 3.48
CA ARG A 65 -7.48 5.25 2.10
C ARG A 65 -8.00 6.56 1.53
N GLY A 66 -8.80 7.32 2.30
CA GLY A 66 -9.27 8.64 1.90
C GLY A 66 -8.14 9.62 1.64
N GLU A 67 -7.10 9.61 2.48
CA GLU A 67 -5.90 10.42 2.29
C GLU A 67 -5.14 10.03 1.02
N ILE A 68 -4.97 8.73 0.73
CA ILE A 68 -4.34 8.25 -0.52
C ILE A 68 -5.12 8.72 -1.76
N GLU A 69 -6.45 8.76 -1.70
CA GLU A 69 -7.26 9.30 -2.81
C GLU A 69 -7.02 10.79 -3.04
N THR A 70 -6.85 11.57 -1.96
CA THR A 70 -6.50 13.00 -2.02
C THR A 70 -5.09 13.23 -2.59
N GLU A 71 -4.12 12.40 -2.19
CA GLU A 71 -2.72 12.51 -2.60
C GLU A 71 -2.42 11.89 -3.99
N LYS A 72 -3.42 11.36 -4.67
CA LYS A 72 -3.26 10.74 -6.01
C LYS A 72 -2.50 11.61 -7.02
N PRO A 73 -2.73 12.93 -7.13
CA PRO A 73 -1.98 13.78 -8.07
C PRO A 73 -0.49 13.85 -7.75
N THR A 74 -0.12 13.79 -6.46
CA THR A 74 1.25 13.84 -5.96
C THR A 74 1.97 12.50 -6.14
N LEU A 75 1.30 11.40 -5.79
CA LEU A 75 1.86 10.05 -5.80
C LEU A 75 2.07 9.49 -7.22
N GLY A 76 1.27 9.94 -8.18
CA GLY A 76 1.19 9.32 -9.50
C GLY A 76 0.56 7.92 -9.46
N THR A 77 0.31 7.36 -10.64
CA THR A 77 -0.54 6.16 -10.81
C THR A 77 0.01 4.91 -10.10
N ALA A 78 1.33 4.70 -10.14
CA ALA A 78 1.95 3.49 -9.60
C ALA A 78 1.83 3.42 -8.08
N LEU A 79 2.33 4.45 -7.38
CA LEU A 79 2.28 4.52 -5.91
C LEU A 79 0.84 4.58 -5.39
N TYR A 80 -0.03 5.38 -6.01
CA TYR A 80 -1.45 5.41 -5.66
C TYR A 80 -2.09 4.02 -5.72
N THR A 81 -1.83 3.25 -6.78
CA THR A 81 -2.41 1.92 -6.95
C THR A 81 -1.87 0.93 -5.92
N GLU A 82 -0.57 0.95 -5.66
CA GLU A 82 0.07 0.14 -4.62
C GLU A 82 -0.55 0.42 -3.23
N LEU A 83 -0.55 1.69 -2.83
CA LEU A 83 -1.00 2.15 -1.52
C LEU A 83 -2.49 1.90 -1.33
N LYS A 84 -3.32 2.18 -2.34
CA LYS A 84 -4.75 1.87 -2.27
C LYS A 84 -5.01 0.38 -2.06
N ASN A 85 -4.31 -0.48 -2.80
CA ASN A 85 -4.46 -1.93 -2.66
C ASN A 85 -4.01 -2.43 -1.28
N LYS A 86 -2.93 -1.85 -0.74
CA LYS A 86 -2.47 -2.12 0.63
C LYS A 86 -3.51 -1.70 1.68
N ALA A 87 -4.05 -0.48 1.57
CA ALA A 87 -5.07 0.04 2.49
C ALA A 87 -6.35 -0.82 2.46
N VAL A 88 -6.79 -1.26 1.27
CA VAL A 88 -7.93 -2.16 1.12
C VAL A 88 -7.67 -3.51 1.77
N ARG A 89 -6.48 -4.10 1.58
CA ARG A 89 -6.14 -5.37 2.27
C ARG A 89 -6.14 -5.20 3.79
N ARG A 90 -5.60 -4.10 4.29
CA ARG A 90 -5.59 -3.82 5.74
C ARG A 90 -6.99 -3.64 6.31
N TYR A 91 -7.86 -2.93 5.59
CA TYR A 91 -9.28 -2.81 5.94
C TYR A 91 -9.91 -4.19 6.16
N TYR A 92 -9.74 -5.11 5.19
CA TYR A 92 -10.34 -6.44 5.31
C TYR A 92 -9.71 -7.27 6.43
N LEU A 93 -8.40 -7.15 6.66
CA LEU A 93 -7.77 -7.78 7.81
C LEU A 93 -8.44 -7.30 9.12
N ALA A 94 -8.61 -5.99 9.30
CA ALA A 94 -9.23 -5.43 10.50
C ALA A 94 -10.71 -5.84 10.65
N ASP A 95 -11.50 -5.77 9.57
CA ASP A 95 -12.91 -6.17 9.56
C ASP A 95 -13.09 -7.65 9.91
N HIS A 96 -12.30 -8.54 9.29
CA HIS A 96 -12.38 -9.96 9.57
C HIS A 96 -11.86 -10.31 10.96
N ARG A 97 -10.83 -9.62 11.47
CA ARG A 97 -10.39 -9.77 12.86
C ARG A 97 -11.52 -9.42 13.82
N ASN A 98 -12.16 -8.26 13.64
CA ASN A 98 -13.28 -7.83 14.47
C ASN A 98 -14.45 -8.82 14.46
N ARG A 99 -14.75 -9.44 13.31
CA ARG A 99 -15.81 -10.45 13.20
C ARG A 99 -15.49 -11.72 13.99
N VAL A 100 -14.25 -12.19 13.93
CA VAL A 100 -13.81 -13.35 14.71
C VAL A 100 -13.85 -13.03 16.20
N GLU A 101 -13.28 -11.89 16.62
CA GLU A 101 -13.31 -11.43 18.00
C GLU A 101 -14.75 -11.30 18.51
N ALA A 102 -15.65 -10.71 17.72
CA ALA A 102 -17.06 -10.58 18.08
C ALA A 102 -17.74 -11.95 18.22
N ALA A 103 -17.45 -12.90 17.33
CA ALA A 103 -18.02 -14.25 17.42
C ALA A 103 -17.55 -14.98 18.69
N ILE A 104 -16.26 -14.88 19.02
CA ILE A 104 -15.69 -15.48 20.24
C ILE A 104 -16.24 -14.80 21.50
N ASN A 105 -16.27 -13.46 21.53
CA ASN A 105 -16.75 -12.69 22.69
C ASN A 105 -18.27 -12.81 22.92
N SER A 106 -19.03 -13.26 21.90
CA SER A 106 -20.47 -13.49 22.00
C SER A 106 -20.80 -14.94 22.38
N LEU A 107 -19.80 -15.79 22.64
CA LEU A 107 -20.06 -17.15 23.09
C LEU A 107 -20.75 -17.12 24.46
N PRO A 108 -21.83 -17.91 24.65
CA PRO A 108 -22.45 -18.06 25.96
C PRO A 108 -21.53 -18.85 26.90
N ASN A 109 -21.95 -18.96 28.16
CA ASN A 109 -21.27 -19.85 29.09
C ASN A 109 -21.33 -21.30 28.59
N PRO A 110 -20.27 -22.09 28.82
CA PRO A 110 -20.29 -23.53 28.59
C PRO A 110 -21.50 -24.22 29.24
N GLY A 111 -22.09 -25.21 28.55
CA GLY A 111 -23.23 -25.98 29.02
C GLY A 111 -24.61 -25.34 28.77
N GLU A 112 -24.68 -24.11 28.27
CA GLU A 112 -25.94 -23.52 27.79
C GLU A 112 -26.43 -24.26 26.53
N PRO A 113 -27.76 -24.34 26.29
CA PRO A 113 -28.34 -25.14 25.20
C PRO A 113 -27.78 -24.82 23.80
N GLU A 114 -27.39 -23.57 23.56
CA GLU A 114 -26.87 -23.08 22.27
C GLU A 114 -25.33 -23.01 22.23
N ALA A 115 -24.64 -23.35 23.31
CA ALA A 115 -23.19 -23.13 23.45
C ALA A 115 -22.39 -23.88 22.38
N ALA A 116 -22.67 -25.17 22.18
CA ALA A 116 -21.97 -25.99 21.19
C ALA A 116 -22.18 -25.49 19.74
N GLU A 117 -23.41 -25.06 19.42
CA GLU A 117 -23.74 -24.54 18.08
C GLU A 117 -23.04 -23.19 17.82
N LEU A 118 -23.10 -22.27 18.79
CA LEU A 118 -22.46 -20.96 18.67
C LEU A 118 -20.93 -21.08 18.64
N PHE A 119 -20.35 -22.05 19.35
CA PHE A 119 -18.93 -22.38 19.27
C PHE A 119 -18.54 -22.84 17.87
N SER A 120 -19.28 -23.78 17.29
CA SER A 120 -19.04 -24.24 15.91
C SER A 120 -19.20 -23.11 14.89
N LYS A 121 -20.14 -22.19 15.12
CA LYS A 121 -20.28 -20.97 14.31
C LYS A 121 -19.06 -20.06 14.42
N ALA A 122 -18.47 -19.88 15.60
CA ALA A 122 -17.24 -19.11 15.77
C ALA A 122 -16.06 -19.74 15.01
N GLU A 123 -15.91 -21.08 15.06
CA GLU A 123 -14.93 -21.80 14.22
C GLU A 123 -15.18 -21.56 12.73
N GLY A 124 -16.45 -21.57 12.30
CA GLY A 124 -16.84 -21.26 10.92
C GLY A 124 -16.46 -19.85 10.48
N VAL A 125 -16.68 -18.84 11.34
CA VAL A 125 -16.29 -17.45 11.09
C VAL A 125 -14.77 -17.33 10.96
N LEU A 126 -14.00 -17.99 11.83
CA LEU A 126 -12.54 -18.02 11.75
C LEU A 126 -12.06 -18.66 10.44
N ASN A 127 -12.62 -19.80 10.04
CA ASN A 127 -12.27 -20.48 8.81
C ASN A 127 -12.56 -19.63 7.57
N ALA A 128 -13.69 -18.92 7.54
CA ALA A 128 -14.03 -17.99 6.46
C ALA A 128 -13.09 -16.77 6.42
N ALA A 129 -12.56 -16.35 7.58
CA ALA A 129 -11.66 -15.21 7.70
C ALA A 129 -10.20 -15.52 7.32
N LYS A 130 -9.80 -16.80 7.24
CA LYS A 130 -8.39 -17.22 7.05
C LYS A 130 -7.64 -16.44 5.97
N ARG A 131 -8.24 -16.28 4.79
CA ARG A 131 -7.62 -15.58 3.65
C ARG A 131 -7.23 -14.14 3.97
N HIS A 132 -7.97 -13.47 4.86
CA HIS A 132 -7.76 -12.06 5.22
C HIS A 132 -6.88 -11.89 6.45
N LEU A 133 -6.91 -12.85 7.38
CA LEU A 133 -6.09 -12.82 8.59
C LEU A 133 -4.62 -13.18 8.31
N GLY A 134 -4.38 -14.06 7.34
CA GLY A 134 -3.07 -14.70 7.17
C GLY A 134 -2.87 -15.83 8.19
N ASP A 135 -1.82 -16.62 7.99
CA ASP A 135 -1.62 -17.86 8.77
C ASP A 135 -1.34 -17.59 10.25
N GLU A 136 -0.48 -16.62 10.57
CA GLU A 136 -0.10 -16.31 11.95
C GLU A 136 -1.30 -15.93 12.83
N LEU A 137 -2.10 -14.96 12.39
CA LEU A 137 -3.26 -14.51 13.15
C LEU A 137 -4.39 -15.54 13.16
N TYR A 138 -4.57 -16.28 12.05
CA TYR A 138 -5.51 -17.40 12.00
C TYR A 138 -5.14 -18.48 13.04
N ASP A 139 -3.86 -18.85 13.11
CA ASP A 139 -3.37 -19.87 14.04
C ASP A 139 -3.54 -19.43 15.51
N GLN A 140 -3.31 -18.15 15.83
CA GLN A 140 -3.56 -17.60 17.17
C GLN A 140 -5.02 -17.76 17.61
N PHE A 141 -5.98 -17.39 16.76
CA PHE A 141 -7.40 -17.59 17.06
C PHE A 141 -7.78 -19.06 17.11
N ARG A 142 -7.18 -19.88 16.25
CA ARG A 142 -7.43 -21.32 16.20
C ARG A 142 -6.98 -21.99 17.49
N ILE A 143 -5.79 -21.68 17.99
CA ILE A 143 -5.28 -22.19 19.26
C ILE A 143 -6.22 -21.80 20.40
N THR A 144 -6.64 -20.53 20.44
CA THR A 144 -7.61 -20.04 21.44
C THR A 144 -8.91 -20.86 21.43
N LEU A 145 -9.48 -21.11 20.25
CA LEU A 145 -10.69 -21.93 20.12
C LEU A 145 -10.40 -23.38 20.52
N ASP A 146 -9.33 -24.00 20.03
CA ASP A 146 -8.98 -25.38 20.36
C ASP A 146 -8.83 -25.60 21.88
N ASP A 147 -8.28 -24.62 22.62
CA ASP A 147 -8.16 -24.65 24.08
C ASP A 147 -9.52 -24.54 24.80
N MET A 148 -10.45 -23.75 24.26
CA MET A 148 -11.81 -23.60 24.83
C MET A 148 -12.73 -24.79 24.49
N LYS A 149 -12.47 -25.49 23.39
CA LYS A 149 -13.34 -26.50 22.80
C LYS A 149 -13.82 -27.61 23.77
N PRO A 150 -12.98 -28.16 24.69
CA PRO A 150 -13.42 -29.19 25.62
C PRO A 150 -14.58 -28.74 26.53
N GLU A 151 -14.72 -27.44 26.80
CA GLU A 151 -15.79 -26.92 27.65
C GLU A 151 -17.12 -26.78 26.88
N TYR A 152 -17.05 -26.53 25.57
CA TYR A 152 -18.22 -26.24 24.73
C TYR A 152 -18.82 -27.46 24.04
N VAL A 153 -18.01 -28.49 23.79
CA VAL A 153 -18.40 -29.65 22.95
C VAL A 153 -18.07 -31.00 23.61
N GLY A 154 -17.68 -30.97 24.89
CA GLY A 154 -17.30 -32.15 25.70
C GLY A 154 -18.45 -32.90 26.33
#